data_AF-K6W487-F1
#
_entry.id   AF-K6W487-F1
#
_cell.length_a   1.000
_cell.length_b   1.000
_cell.length_c   1.000
_cell.angle_alpha   90.00
_cell.angle_beta   90.00
_cell.angle_gamma   90.00
#
_symmetry.space_group_name_H-M   'P 1'
#
loop_
_entity.id
_entity.type
_entity.pdbx_description
1 polymer ?
#
loop_
_entity_poly.entity_id
_entity_poly.type
_entity_poly.pdbx_seq_one_letter_code
_entity_poly.pdbx_strand_id
1 'polypeptide(L)'
;MAILIGVVAFVFTYVGASVPAPGDIKQNQVATILMSNGKELARVVPPEGNRTDVKISDIPQAMQDAVIAAEDREFESNSGFSIRGLSRAAIGQVTG
;
A
#
# COMPACT_ATOMS: atom_id res chain seq x y z
N MET A 1 13.71 -25.19 17.98
CA MET A 1 12.56 -24.69 18.77
C MET A 1 12.22 -23.24 18.45
N ALA A 2 13.16 -22.29 18.55
CA ALA A 2 12.90 -20.86 18.30
C ALA A 2 12.34 -20.54 16.90
N ILE A 3 12.88 -21.16 15.83
CA ILE A 3 12.38 -20.98 14.46
C ILE A 3 10.92 -21.42 14.34
N LEU A 4 10.58 -22.58 14.90
CA LEU A 4 9.22 -23.10 14.87
C LEU A 4 8.24 -22.16 15.59
N ILE A 5 8.64 -21.63 16.74
CA ILE A 5 7.86 -20.63 17.49
C ILE A 5 7.65 -19.37 16.64
N GLY A 6 8.70 -18.88 15.96
CA GLY A 6 8.62 -17.72 15.08
C GLY A 6 7.67 -17.92 13.89
N VAL A 7 7.72 -19.09 13.24
CA VAL A 7 6.83 -19.43 12.13
C VAL A 7 5.37 -19.49 12.59
N VAL A 8 5.10 -20.14 13.72
CA VAL A 8 3.73 -20.25 14.27
C VAL A 8 3.21 -18.86 14.65
N ALA A 9 4.01 -18.03 15.31
CA ALA A 9 3.64 -16.66 15.65
C ALA A 9 3.31 -15.85 14.39
N PHE A 10 4.16 -15.93 13.36
CA PHE A 10 3.94 -15.25 12.09
C PHE A 10 2.60 -15.65 11.44
N VAL A 11 2.35 -16.95 11.27
CA VAL A 11 1.11 -17.44 10.65
C VAL A 11 -0.11 -16.98 11.43
N PHE A 12 -0.08 -17.10 12.76
CA PHE A 12 -1.20 -16.69 13.62
C PHE A 12 -1.49 -15.19 13.50
N THR A 13 -0.44 -14.35 13.56
CA THR A 13 -0.61 -12.90 13.40
C THR A 13 -1.04 -12.51 12.00
N TYR A 14 -0.53 -13.18 10.97
CA TYR A 14 -0.81 -12.86 9.57
C TYR A 14 -2.27 -13.16 9.21
N VAL A 15 -2.79 -14.32 9.62
CA VAL A 15 -4.19 -14.71 9.37
C VAL A 15 -5.16 -13.85 10.21
N GLY A 16 -4.74 -13.42 11.40
CA GLY A 16 -5.57 -12.60 12.29
C GLY A 16 -5.49 -11.09 12.04
N ALA A 17 -4.60 -10.62 11.16
CA ALA A 17 -4.40 -9.20 10.91
C ALA A 17 -5.56 -8.62 10.08
N SER A 18 -6.15 -7.52 10.56
CA SER A 18 -7.07 -6.70 9.78
C SER A 18 -6.32 -5.56 9.09
N VAL A 19 -6.54 -5.41 7.78
CA VAL A 19 -5.99 -4.28 7.02
C VAL A 19 -7.04 -3.15 7.00
N PRO A 20 -6.72 -1.95 7.48
CA PRO A 20 -7.63 -0.80 7.42
C PRO A 20 -8.00 -0.47 5.97
N ALA A 21 -9.28 -0.14 5.74
CA ALA A 21 -9.76 0.33 4.46
C ALA A 21 -9.31 1.78 4.18
N PRO A 22 -9.31 2.22 2.90
CA PRO A 22 -9.13 3.63 2.58
C PRO A 22 -10.12 4.50 3.34
N GLY A 23 -9.61 5.47 4.11
CA GLY A 23 -10.42 6.36 4.97
C GLY A 23 -10.50 5.95 6.44
N ASP A 24 -10.16 4.70 6.81
CA ASP A 24 -10.03 4.29 8.22
C ASP A 24 -8.87 5.03 8.91
N ILE A 25 -7.84 5.35 8.13
CA ILE A 25 -6.75 6.23 8.55
C ILE A 25 -7.01 7.61 7.96
N LYS A 26 -7.45 8.54 8.80
CA LYS A 26 -7.65 9.93 8.42
C LYS A 26 -6.32 10.57 8.04
N GLN A 27 -6.11 10.78 6.75
CA GLN A 27 -5.04 11.62 6.21
C GLN A 27 -5.57 13.06 6.10
N ASN A 28 -4.75 14.05 6.46
CA ASN A 28 -5.08 15.44 6.16
C ASN A 28 -5.11 15.62 4.63
N GLN A 29 -6.28 16.00 4.11
CA GLN A 29 -6.48 16.23 2.69
C GLN A 29 -6.23 17.69 2.34
N VAL A 30 -5.82 17.90 1.10
CA VAL A 30 -5.65 19.23 0.54
C VAL A 30 -7.00 19.91 0.34
N ALA A 31 -7.17 21.13 0.85
CA ALA A 31 -8.38 21.90 0.63
C ALA A 31 -8.23 22.80 -0.60
N THR A 32 -9.04 22.55 -1.63
CA THR A 32 -9.10 23.38 -2.85
C THR A 32 -10.26 24.35 -2.76
N ILE A 33 -9.94 25.65 -2.74
CA ILE A 33 -10.92 26.74 -2.73
C ILE A 33 -11.17 27.16 -4.17
N LEU A 34 -12.45 27.17 -4.59
CA LEU A 34 -12.85 27.50 -5.95
C LEU A 34 -13.51 28.89 -6.02
N MET A 35 -13.29 29.60 -7.12
CA MET A 35 -14.03 30.80 -7.50
C MET A 35 -15.46 30.43 -7.97
N SER A 36 -16.35 31.41 -8.10
CA SER A 36 -17.73 31.20 -8.58
C SER A 36 -17.84 30.62 -9.99
N ASN A 37 -16.78 30.73 -10.79
CA ASN A 37 -16.67 30.16 -12.13
C ASN A 37 -16.03 28.75 -12.15
N GLY A 38 -15.78 28.14 -10.99
CA GLY A 38 -15.17 26.81 -10.85
C GLY A 38 -13.65 26.77 -10.99
N LYS A 39 -12.97 27.90 -11.23
CA LYS A 39 -11.51 27.97 -11.28
C LYS A 39 -10.92 27.94 -9.87
N GLU A 40 -9.76 27.28 -9.71
CA GLU A 40 -9.03 27.27 -8.45
C GLU A 40 -8.60 28.69 -8.02
N LEU A 41 -9.00 29.07 -6.80
CA LEU A 41 -8.59 30.30 -6.14
C LEU A 41 -7.33 30.08 -5.30
N ALA A 42 -7.34 29.04 -4.48
CA ALA A 42 -6.25 28.72 -3.58
C ALA A 42 -6.30 27.24 -3.17
N ARG A 43 -5.14 26.73 -2.79
CA ARG A 43 -4.97 25.37 -2.30
C ARG A 43 -4.21 25.38 -0.99
N VAL A 44 -4.84 24.85 0.06
CA VAL A 44 -4.23 24.74 1.38
C VAL A 44 -3.64 23.35 1.50
N VAL A 45 -2.31 23.30 1.49
CA VAL A 45 -1.54 22.06 1.58
C VAL A 45 -1.13 21.84 3.03
N PRO A 46 -1.52 20.72 3.67
CA PRO A 46 -1.08 20.36 5.01
C PRO A 46 0.43 20.09 5.07
N PRO A 47 1.09 20.25 6.23
CA PRO A 47 2.51 19.89 6.40
C PRO A 47 2.82 18.43 6.05
N GLU A 48 1.83 17.54 6.20
CA GLU A 48 1.94 16.12 5.92
C GLU A 48 2.04 15.79 4.42
N GLY A 49 1.74 16.76 3.55
CA GLY A 49 1.99 16.71 2.12
C GLY A 49 0.77 17.03 1.25
N ASN A 50 1.03 17.10 -0.05
CA ASN A 50 0.04 17.37 -1.09
C ASN A 50 -0.57 16.06 -1.59
N ARG A 51 -1.55 15.52 -0.87
CA ARG A 51 -2.25 14.26 -1.20
C ARG A 51 -3.73 14.49 -1.46
N THR A 52 -4.26 13.73 -2.41
CA THR A 52 -5.68 13.66 -2.73
C THR A 52 -6.08 12.20 -2.86
N ASP A 53 -7.06 11.77 -2.08
CA ASP A 53 -7.60 10.42 -2.18
C ASP A 53 -8.42 10.27 -3.48
N VAL A 54 -8.20 9.17 -4.20
CA VAL A 54 -8.93 8.81 -5.42
C VAL A 54 -9.35 7.34 -5.35
N LYS A 55 -10.43 6.96 -6.04
CA LYS A 55 -10.82 5.55 -6.12
C LYS A 55 -9.91 4.84 -7.13
N ILE A 56 -9.69 3.54 -6.93
CA ILE A 56 -8.93 2.73 -7.90
C ILE A 56 -9.55 2.78 -9.31
N SER A 57 -10.88 2.87 -9.39
CA SER A 57 -11.63 3.03 -10.66
C SER A 57 -11.34 4.33 -11.40
N ASP A 58 -10.82 5.34 -10.70
CA ASP A 58 -10.50 6.65 -11.29
C ASP A 58 -9.09 6.66 -11.91
N ILE A 59 -8.30 5.60 -11.67
CA ILE A 59 -6.93 5.45 -12.17
C ILE A 59 -6.97 4.67 -13.51
N PRO A 60 -6.36 5.19 -14.59
CA PRO A 60 -6.29 4.47 -15.86
C PRO A 60 -5.66 3.07 -15.70
N GLN A 61 -6.23 2.06 -16.36
CA GLN A 61 -5.76 0.67 -16.23
C GLN A 61 -4.25 0.54 -16.54
N ALA A 62 -3.78 1.20 -17.61
CA ALA A 62 -2.36 1.20 -17.96
C ALA A 62 -1.44 1.75 -16.85
N MET A 63 -1.93 2.71 -16.04
CA MET A 63 -1.18 3.22 -14.88
C MET A 63 -1.16 2.20 -13.75
N GLN A 64 -2.28 1.54 -13.48
CA GLN A 64 -2.35 0.47 -12.48
C GLN A 64 -1.40 -0.68 -12.85
N ASP A 65 -1.49 -1.15 -14.09
CA ASP A 65 -0.66 -2.23 -14.63
C ASP A 65 0.83 -1.88 -14.60
N ALA A 66 1.19 -0.63 -14.91
CA ALA A 66 2.57 -0.18 -14.88
C ALA A 66 3.16 -0.21 -13.46
N VAL A 67 2.40 0.23 -12.45
CA VAL A 67 2.82 0.19 -11.05
C VAL A 67 2.91 -1.26 -10.55
N ILE A 68 1.91 -2.08 -10.83
CA ILE A 68 1.91 -3.52 -10.47
C ILE A 68 3.12 -4.21 -11.10
N ALA A 69 3.38 -3.98 -12.39
CA ALA A 69 4.50 -4.61 -13.09
C ALA A 69 5.89 -4.20 -12.54
N ALA A 70 5.99 -2.97 -12.02
CA ALA A 70 7.22 -2.41 -11.48
C ALA A 70 7.47 -2.83 -10.02
N GLU A 71 6.44 -2.78 -9.17
CA GLU A 71 6.57 -3.00 -7.72
C GLU A 71 6.33 -4.48 -7.34
N ASP A 72 5.27 -5.10 -7.85
CA ASP A 72 4.91 -6.49 -7.52
C ASP A 72 4.07 -7.15 -8.63
N ARG A 73 4.74 -7.90 -9.51
CA ARG A 73 4.09 -8.57 -10.64
C ARG A 73 3.07 -9.63 -10.24
N GLU A 74 3.16 -10.15 -9.02
CA GLU A 74 2.25 -11.18 -8.51
C GLU A 74 1.12 -10.57 -7.66
N PHE A 75 1.06 -9.23 -7.53
CA PHE A 75 0.20 -8.48 -6.59
C PHE A 75 -1.25 -8.96 -6.55
N GLU A 76 -1.87 -9.17 -7.72
CA GLU A 76 -3.28 -9.57 -7.80
C GLU A 76 -3.54 -11.00 -7.30
N SER A 77 -2.52 -11.85 -7.27
CA SER A 77 -2.65 -13.29 -7.01
C SER A 77 -1.93 -13.75 -5.74
N ASN A 78 -1.00 -12.94 -5.22
CA ASN A 78 -0.22 -13.30 -4.04
C ASN A 78 -0.97 -12.97 -2.75
N SER A 79 -0.52 -13.57 -1.64
CA SER A 79 -1.07 -13.33 -0.31
C SER A 79 -0.37 -12.14 0.36
N GLY A 80 -0.25 -10.99 -0.31
CA GLY A 80 0.41 -9.79 0.23
C GLY A 80 1.93 -9.88 0.42
N PHE A 81 2.56 -11.02 0.08
CA PHE A 81 4.02 -11.16 -0.02
C PHE A 81 4.38 -12.35 -0.92
N SER A 82 5.56 -12.29 -1.55
CA SER A 82 6.08 -13.40 -2.34
C SER A 82 6.73 -14.46 -1.44
N ILE A 83 6.11 -15.64 -1.33
CA ILE A 83 6.67 -16.79 -0.59
C ILE A 83 8.06 -17.14 -1.13
N ARG A 84 8.23 -17.11 -2.45
CA ARG A 84 9.51 -17.37 -3.12
C ARG A 84 10.54 -16.30 -2.76
N GLY A 85 10.16 -15.03 -2.82
CA GLY A 85 11.02 -13.91 -2.43
C GLY A 85 11.47 -13.99 -0.98
N LEU A 86 10.53 -14.21 -0.05
CA LEU A 86 10.80 -14.36 1.38
C LEU A 86 11.71 -15.56 1.67
N SER A 87 11.45 -16.70 1.03
CA SER A 87 12.29 -17.90 1.17
C SER A 87 13.72 -17.65 0.71
N ARG A 88 13.90 -16.97 -0.43
CA ARG A 88 15.25 -16.58 -0.91
C ARG A 88 15.95 -15.65 0.06
N ALA A 89 15.25 -14.65 0.61
CA ALA A 89 15.83 -13.73 1.58
C ALA A 89 16.27 -14.44 2.87
N ALA A 90 15.45 -15.37 3.37
CA ALA A 90 15.78 -16.18 4.53
C ALA A 90 17.01 -17.07 4.28
N ILE A 91 17.09 -17.72 3.12
CA ILE A 91 18.27 -18.51 2.72
C ILE A 91 19.49 -17.61 2.65
N GLY A 92 19.43 -16.47 1.95
CA GLY A 92 20.55 -15.53 1.83
C GLY A 92 21.06 -15.04 3.19
N GLN A 93 20.18 -14.77 4.15
CA GLN A 93 20.59 -14.42 5.51
C GLN A 93 21.30 -15.55 6.27
N VAL A 94 20.95 -16.82 5.98
CA VAL A 94 21.57 -17.99 6.62
C VAL A 94 22.87 -18.38 5.93
N THR A 95 22.94 -18.25 4.60
CA THR A 95 24.09 -18.70 3.80
C THR A 95 25.15 -17.62 3.59
N GLY A 96 24.81 -16.34 3.79
CA GLY A 96 25.61 -15.20 3.34
C GLY A 96 25.31 -14.87 1.88
#